data_AF-A0A126RDK7-F1
#
_entry.id   AF-A0A126RDK7-F1
#
_cell.length_a   1.000
_cell.length_b   1.000
_cell.length_c   1.000
_cell.angle_alpha   90.00
_cell.angle_beta   90.00
_cell.angle_gamma   90.00
#
_symmetry.space_group_name_H-M   'P 1'
#
loop_
_entity.id
_entity.type
_entity.pdbx_description
1 polymer ?
#
loop_
_entity_poly.entity_id
_entity_poly.type
_entity_poly.pdbx_seq_one_letter_code
_entity_poly.pdbx_strand_id
1 'polypeptide(L)'
;MRDRRRLLLLVLVTFAAAIAGVVIGRVYVVPVRPVENELHELLHRDLKLNSAQHSRLETIEKNYAIRRQALEAELRADNARLAEAIEAEHGYGPQVATAVDRSHQAMGALQKETLEHIFAMRAVLRPDQTDKFDDAVVKALTAKSE
;
A
#
# COMPACT_ATOMS: atom_id res chain seq x y z
N MET A 1 38.31 15.72 -24.94
CA MET A 1 37.39 14.54 -25.10
C MET A 1 37.42 13.57 -23.92
N ARG A 2 38.58 13.34 -23.28
CA ARG A 2 38.74 12.39 -22.15
C ARG A 2 37.99 12.83 -20.88
N ASP A 3 37.92 14.14 -20.61
CA ASP A 3 37.23 14.68 -19.43
C ASP A 3 35.71 14.62 -19.54
N ARG A 4 35.14 14.88 -20.72
CA ARG A 4 33.68 14.77 -20.94
C ARG A 4 33.17 13.33 -20.82
N ARG A 5 33.95 12.35 -21.30
CA ARG A 5 33.65 10.91 -21.10
C ARG A 5 33.75 10.50 -19.63
N ARG A 6 34.73 11.02 -18.89
CA ARG A 6 34.85 10.78 -17.44
C ARG A 6 33.70 11.41 -16.66
N LEU A 7 33.31 12.63 -16.99
CA LEU A 7 32.15 13.31 -16.40
C LEU A 7 30.85 12.55 -16.65
N LEU A 8 30.62 12.11 -17.91
CA LEU A 8 29.46 11.29 -18.25
C LEU A 8 29.44 9.96 -17.50
N LEU A 9 30.58 9.26 -17.42
CA LEU A 9 30.68 8.01 -16.65
C LEU A 9 30.42 8.24 -15.16
N LEU A 10 30.93 9.33 -14.59
CA LEU A 10 30.74 9.65 -13.18
C LEU A 10 29.28 9.96 -12.86
N VAL A 11 28.60 10.73 -13.72
CA VAL A 11 27.16 11.01 -13.60
C VAL A 11 26.33 9.73 -13.71
N LEU A 12 26.69 8.83 -14.62
CA LEU A 12 25.94 7.58 -14.84
C LEU A 12 26.09 6.62 -13.65
N VAL A 13 27.29 6.56 -13.06
CA VAL A 13 27.56 5.76 -11.85
C VAL A 13 26.84 6.33 -10.63
N THR A 14 26.86 7.64 -10.42
CA THR A 14 26.15 8.25 -9.28
C THR A 14 24.64 8.13 -9.41
N PHE A 15 24.09 8.25 -10.62
CA PHE A 15 22.67 8.06 -10.87
C PHE A 15 22.23 6.61 -10.61
N ALA A 16 23.01 5.63 -11.10
CA ALA A 16 22.75 4.22 -10.83
C ALA A 16 22.83 3.89 -9.32
N ALA A 17 23.81 4.45 -8.62
CA ALA A 17 23.95 4.28 -7.18
C ALA A 17 22.78 4.90 -6.40
N ALA A 18 22.28 6.06 -6.82
CA ALA A 18 21.12 6.69 -6.21
C ALA A 18 19.84 5.85 -6.39
N ILE A 19 19.59 5.33 -7.60
CA ILE A 19 18.45 4.43 -7.86
C ILE A 19 18.56 3.15 -7.03
N ALA A 20 19.72 2.52 -7.03
CA ALA A 20 19.96 1.32 -6.23
C ALA A 20 19.73 1.58 -4.74
N GLY A 21 20.19 2.72 -4.22
CA GLY A 21 19.98 3.14 -2.84
C GLY A 21 18.49 3.32 -2.49
N VAL A 22 17.70 3.93 -3.38
CA VAL A 22 16.25 4.10 -3.19
C VAL A 22 15.51 2.77 -3.23
N VAL A 23 15.85 1.88 -4.17
CA VAL A 23 15.24 0.55 -4.29
C VAL A 23 15.57 -0.31 -3.07
N ILE A 24 16.84 -0.38 -2.67
CA ILE A 24 17.28 -1.15 -1.51
C ILE A 24 16.68 -0.55 -0.22
N GLY A 25 16.68 0.77 -0.09
CA GLY A 25 16.06 1.47 1.04
C GLY A 25 14.57 1.15 1.17
N ARG A 26 13.82 1.15 0.06
CA ARG A 26 12.40 0.77 0.09
C ARG A 26 12.17 -0.71 0.40
N VAL A 27 13.00 -1.62 -0.13
CA VAL A 27 12.79 -3.07 0.05
C VAL A 27 13.19 -3.55 1.45
N TYR A 28 14.23 -2.95 2.05
CA TYR A 28 14.82 -3.48 3.28
C TYR A 28 14.71 -2.55 4.50
N VAL A 29 14.56 -1.23 4.32
CA VAL A 29 14.64 -0.26 5.42
C VAL A 29 13.28 0.32 5.79
N VAL A 30 12.30 0.33 4.89
CA VAL A 30 10.94 0.77 5.20
C VAL A 30 10.09 -0.45 5.57
N PRO A 31 9.91 -0.78 6.87
CA PRO A 31 8.87 -1.72 7.24
C PRO A 31 7.54 -1.02 6.98
N VAL A 32 6.89 -1.35 5.87
CA VAL A 32 5.44 -1.17 5.80
C VAL A 32 4.88 -2.18 6.79
N ARG A 33 4.64 -1.75 8.03
CA ARG A 33 3.72 -2.47 8.91
C ARG A 33 2.34 -1.94 8.54
N PRO A 34 1.62 -2.57 7.61
CA PRO A 34 0.23 -2.19 7.41
C PRO A 34 -0.50 -2.41 8.74
N VAL A 35 -1.43 -1.53 9.06
CA VAL A 35 -2.41 -1.68 10.16
C VAL A 35 -3.02 -3.10 10.18
N GLU A 36 -3.10 -3.74 9.01
CA GLU A 36 -3.47 -5.14 8.81
C GLU A 36 -2.72 -6.12 9.73
N ASN A 37 -1.40 -6.00 9.93
CA ASN A 37 -0.66 -7.01 10.69
C ASN A 37 -0.98 -6.99 12.20
N GLU A 38 -1.13 -5.80 12.79
CA GLU A 38 -1.52 -5.67 14.21
C GLU A 38 -2.98 -6.07 14.43
N LEU A 39 -3.86 -5.72 13.48
CA LEU A 39 -5.27 -6.12 13.55
C LEU A 39 -5.45 -7.63 13.37
N HIS A 40 -4.70 -8.24 12.46
CA HIS A 40 -4.76 -9.67 12.19
C HIS A 40 -4.20 -10.48 13.37
N GLU A 41 -3.11 -10.02 14.00
CA GLU A 41 -2.58 -10.67 15.21
C GLU A 41 -3.57 -10.57 16.40
N LEU A 42 -4.25 -9.43 16.56
CA LEU A 42 -5.30 -9.23 17.57
C LEU A 42 -6.54 -10.09 17.29
N LEU A 43 -6.95 -10.21 16.02
CA LEU A 43 -8.06 -11.06 15.60
C LEU A 43 -7.84 -12.55 15.89
N HIS A 44 -6.61 -13.04 15.74
CA HIS A 44 -6.32 -14.47 15.96
C HIS A 44 -5.92 -14.79 17.40
N ARG A 45 -5.24 -13.88 18.11
CA ARG A 45 -4.72 -14.15 19.47
C ARG A 45 -5.70 -13.74 20.57
N ASP A 46 -6.31 -12.56 20.46
CA ASP A 46 -7.02 -11.92 21.57
C ASP A 46 -8.54 -12.03 21.44
N LEU A 47 -9.03 -12.10 20.20
CA LEU A 47 -10.41 -12.40 19.87
C LEU A 47 -10.54 -13.91 19.69
N LYS A 48 -10.98 -14.64 20.71
CA LYS A 48 -11.20 -16.09 20.66
C LYS A 48 -12.36 -16.43 19.70
N LEU A 49 -12.08 -16.45 18.40
CA LEU A 49 -13.05 -16.70 17.35
C LEU A 49 -13.50 -18.17 17.36
N ASN A 50 -14.79 -18.40 17.17
CA ASN A 50 -15.30 -19.76 16.96
C ASN A 50 -15.17 -20.19 15.48
N SER A 51 -15.39 -21.47 15.18
CA SER A 51 -15.25 -22.02 13.83
C SER A 51 -16.15 -21.34 12.79
N ALA A 52 -17.37 -20.97 13.17
CA ALA A 52 -18.30 -20.28 12.28
C ALA A 52 -17.83 -18.85 11.95
N GLN A 53 -17.26 -18.15 12.93
CA GLN A 53 -16.65 -16.83 12.72
C GLN A 53 -15.44 -16.93 11.81
N HIS A 54 -14.58 -17.94 12.01
CA HIS A 54 -13.39 -18.15 11.19
C HIS A 54 -13.74 -18.40 9.71
N SER A 55 -14.74 -19.24 9.44
CA SER A 55 -15.20 -19.51 8.06
C SER A 55 -15.77 -18.27 7.36
N ARG A 56 -16.50 -17.41 8.10
CA ARG A 56 -17.01 -16.14 7.57
C ARG A 56 -15.88 -15.16 7.27
N LEU A 57 -14.92 -15.05 8.19
CA LEU A 57 -13.74 -14.20 8.01
C LEU A 57 -12.91 -14.64 6.82
N GLU A 58 -12.66 -15.94 6.64
CA GLU A 58 -11.91 -16.45 5.47
C GLU A 58 -12.53 -16.01 4.15
N THR A 59 -13.87 -15.97 4.08
CA THR A 59 -14.58 -15.47 2.89
C THR A 59 -14.36 -13.97 2.68
N ILE A 60 -14.42 -13.18 3.76
CA ILE A 60 -14.16 -11.74 3.74
C ILE A 60 -12.73 -11.46 3.29
N GLU A 61 -11.75 -12.20 3.83
CA GLU A 61 -10.33 -12.08 3.51
C GLU A 61 -10.04 -12.42 2.04
N LYS A 62 -10.62 -13.50 1.51
CA LYS A 62 -10.48 -13.86 0.09
C LYS A 62 -11.01 -12.76 -0.83
N ASN A 63 -12.19 -12.23 -0.52
CA ASN A 63 -12.79 -11.17 -1.32
C ASN A 63 -11.94 -9.89 -1.27
N TYR A 64 -11.49 -9.50 -0.08
CA TYR A 64 -10.60 -8.35 0.09
C TYR A 64 -9.28 -8.52 -0.68
N ALA A 65 -8.64 -9.69 -0.59
CA ALA A 65 -7.39 -9.97 -1.30
C ALA A 65 -7.54 -9.80 -2.82
N ILE A 66 -8.65 -10.26 -3.41
CA ILE A 66 -8.93 -10.10 -4.84
C ILE A 66 -9.06 -8.61 -5.20
N ARG A 67 -9.84 -7.85 -4.42
CA ARG A 67 -10.09 -6.42 -4.67
C ARG A 67 -8.83 -5.59 -4.51
N ARG A 68 -8.09 -5.82 -3.43
CA ARG A 68 -6.79 -5.22 -3.16
C ARG A 68 -5.80 -5.49 -4.30
N GLN A 69 -5.67 -6.74 -4.73
CA GLN A 69 -4.75 -7.11 -5.81
C GLN A 69 -5.08 -6.38 -7.13
N ALA A 70 -6.38 -6.23 -7.44
CA ALA A 70 -6.83 -5.49 -8.62
C ALA A 70 -6.45 -4.00 -8.54
N LEU A 71 -6.70 -3.35 -7.40
CA LEU A 71 -6.36 -1.94 -7.17
C LEU A 71 -4.84 -1.69 -7.17
N GLU A 72 -4.06 -2.59 -6.57
CA GLU A 72 -2.59 -2.53 -6.63
C GLU A 72 -2.06 -2.71 -8.06
N ALA A 73 -2.73 -3.53 -8.89
CA ALA A 73 -2.39 -3.67 -10.30
C ALA A 73 -2.72 -2.41 -11.09
N GLU A 74 -3.83 -1.74 -10.79
CA GLU A 74 -4.19 -0.46 -11.39
C GLU A 74 -3.15 0.62 -11.04
N LEU A 75 -2.73 0.73 -9.78
CA LEU A 75 -1.66 1.64 -9.36
C LEU A 75 -0.34 1.39 -10.10
N ARG A 76 0.03 0.11 -10.31
CA ARG A 76 1.22 -0.24 -11.10
C ARG A 76 1.07 0.18 -12.56
N ALA A 77 -0.11 0.00 -13.15
CA ALA A 77 -0.39 0.43 -14.52
C ALA A 77 -0.40 1.96 -14.66
N ASP A 78 -0.93 2.70 -13.67
CA ASP A 78 -0.87 4.16 -13.66
C ASP A 78 0.57 4.68 -13.53
N ASN A 79 1.43 4.01 -12.77
CA ASN A 79 2.86 4.35 -12.71
C ASN A 79 3.57 4.14 -14.06
N ALA A 80 3.21 3.09 -14.81
CA ALA A 80 3.74 2.87 -16.15
C ALA A 80 3.29 3.98 -17.11
N ARG A 81 2.00 4.34 -17.09
CA ARG A 81 1.46 5.47 -17.87
C ARG A 81 2.11 6.80 -17.51
N LEU A 82 2.36 7.04 -16.22
CA LEU A 82 3.06 8.24 -15.76
C LEU A 82 4.48 8.31 -16.31
N ALA A 83 5.22 7.19 -16.31
CA ALA A 83 6.56 7.13 -16.88
C ALA A 83 6.55 7.46 -18.39
N GLU A 84 5.64 6.86 -19.15
CA GLU A 84 5.45 7.16 -20.58
C GLU A 84 5.13 8.64 -20.82
N ALA A 85 4.24 9.23 -20.01
CA ALA A 85 3.86 10.63 -20.10
C ALA A 85 5.03 11.58 -19.79
N ILE A 86 5.86 11.27 -18.79
CA ILE A 86 7.05 12.05 -18.44
C ILE A 86 8.07 12.01 -19.59
N GLU A 87 8.22 10.87 -20.24
CA GLU A 87 9.10 10.72 -21.41
C GLU A 87 8.56 11.49 -22.62
N ALA A 88 7.25 11.52 -22.83
CA ALA A 88 6.65 12.23 -23.97
C ALA A 88 6.61 13.76 -23.79
N GLU A 89 6.28 14.24 -22.58
CA GLU A 89 5.98 15.65 -22.33
C GLU A 89 7.18 16.43 -21.74
N HIS A 90 8.17 15.73 -21.16
CA HIS A 90 9.36 16.32 -20.52
C HIS A 90 9.05 17.47 -19.54
N GLY A 91 7.86 17.45 -18.94
CA GLY A 91 7.31 18.48 -18.07
C GLY A 91 5.97 18.04 -17.52
N TYR A 92 5.37 18.86 -16.65
CA TYR A 92 4.03 18.58 -16.10
C TYR A 92 2.94 18.98 -17.11
N GLY A 93 2.80 18.17 -18.15
CA GLY A 93 1.78 18.34 -19.19
C GLY A 93 0.46 17.62 -18.86
N PRO A 94 -0.51 17.67 -19.78
CA PRO A 94 -1.83 17.10 -19.57
C PRO A 94 -1.82 15.58 -19.36
N GLN A 95 -0.91 14.81 -19.98
CA GLN A 95 -0.82 13.37 -19.78
C GLN A 95 -0.24 13.04 -18.41
N VAL A 96 0.79 13.77 -17.96
CA VAL A 96 1.35 13.62 -16.62
C VAL A 96 0.29 13.94 -15.56
N ALA A 97 -0.45 15.05 -15.71
CA ALA A 97 -1.54 15.41 -14.79
C ALA A 97 -2.62 14.32 -14.73
N THR A 98 -3.05 13.82 -15.90
CA THR A 98 -4.06 12.75 -15.99
C THR A 98 -3.60 11.46 -15.30
N ALA A 99 -2.34 11.05 -15.52
CA ALA A 99 -1.80 9.84 -14.89
C ALA A 99 -1.70 9.96 -13.36
N VAL A 100 -1.33 11.15 -12.86
CA VAL A 100 -1.32 11.45 -11.42
C VAL A 100 -2.72 11.39 -10.83
N ASP A 101 -3.70 12.02 -11.46
CA ASP A 101 -5.09 12.01 -10.97
C ASP A 101 -5.69 10.60 -10.90
N ARG A 102 -5.40 9.76 -11.89
CA ARG A 102 -5.79 8.34 -11.87
C ARG A 102 -5.14 7.58 -10.71
N SER A 103 -3.84 7.81 -10.50
CA SER A 103 -3.11 7.21 -9.37
C SER A 103 -3.72 7.63 -8.03
N HIS A 104 -4.12 8.90 -7.86
CA HIS A 104 -4.83 9.37 -6.68
C HIS A 104 -6.19 8.69 -6.49
N GLN A 105 -6.96 8.49 -7.57
CA GLN A 105 -8.25 7.78 -7.50
C GLN A 105 -8.07 6.32 -7.08
N ALA A 106 -7.13 5.60 -7.68
CA ALA A 106 -6.84 4.21 -7.34
C ALA A 106 -6.31 4.09 -5.90
N MET A 107 -5.49 5.04 -5.45
CA MET A 107 -5.02 5.10 -4.06
C MET A 107 -6.17 5.34 -3.07
N GLY A 108 -7.08 6.27 -3.38
CA GLY A 108 -8.27 6.51 -2.57
C GLY A 108 -9.21 5.30 -2.53
N ALA A 109 -9.39 4.61 -3.66
CA ALA A 109 -10.16 3.38 -3.72
C ALA A 109 -9.54 2.27 -2.86
N LEU A 110 -8.21 2.12 -2.86
CA LEU A 110 -7.51 1.17 -2.00
C LEU A 110 -7.73 1.47 -0.52
N GLN A 111 -7.57 2.74 -0.10
CA GLN A 111 -7.83 3.13 1.28
C GLN A 111 -9.27 2.85 1.71
N LYS A 112 -10.23 3.15 0.83
CA LYS A 112 -11.65 2.88 1.08
C LYS A 112 -11.93 1.39 1.23
N GLU A 113 -11.41 0.56 0.33
CA GLU A 113 -11.57 -0.91 0.37
C GLU A 113 -10.97 -1.49 1.67
N THR A 114 -9.81 -1.00 2.11
CA THR A 114 -9.22 -1.40 3.39
C THR A 114 -10.11 -1.03 4.59
N LEU A 115 -10.69 0.16 4.62
CA LEU A 115 -11.62 0.55 5.68
C LEU A 115 -12.91 -0.29 5.67
N GLU A 116 -13.49 -0.53 4.48
CA GLU A 116 -14.66 -1.38 4.32
C GLU A 116 -14.37 -2.82 4.79
N HIS A 117 -13.19 -3.34 4.49
CA HIS A 117 -12.72 -4.64 4.96
C HIS A 117 -12.62 -4.71 6.49
N ILE A 118 -12.06 -3.68 7.15
CA ILE A 118 -12.00 -3.60 8.62
C ILE A 118 -13.40 -3.67 9.23
N PHE A 119 -14.36 -2.92 8.69
CA PHE A 119 -15.74 -2.97 9.19
C PHE A 119 -16.46 -4.28 8.87
N ALA A 120 -16.14 -4.93 7.74
CA ALA A 120 -16.66 -6.26 7.43
C ALA A 120 -16.18 -7.31 8.44
N MET A 121 -14.91 -7.26 8.85
CA MET A 121 -14.39 -8.12 9.92
C MET A 121 -15.10 -7.86 11.25
N ARG A 122 -15.29 -6.59 11.62
CA ARG A 122 -16.03 -6.18 12.83
C ARG A 122 -17.43 -6.77 12.87
N ALA A 123 -18.14 -6.81 11.74
CA ALA A 123 -19.52 -7.30 11.64
C ALA A 123 -19.69 -8.80 11.94
N VAL A 124 -18.60 -9.58 11.92
CA VAL A 124 -18.61 -11.02 12.28
C VAL A 124 -18.45 -11.25 13.78
N LEU A 125 -18.00 -10.22 14.51
CA LEU A 125 -17.71 -10.30 15.93
C LEU A 125 -18.98 -10.19 16.78
N ARG A 126 -18.95 -10.81 17.96
CA ARG A 126 -19.98 -10.65 18.98
C ARG A 126 -19.76 -9.33 19.76
N PRO A 127 -20.78 -8.83 20.49
CA PRO A 127 -20.63 -7.61 21.28
C PRO A 127 -19.44 -7.61 22.24
N ASP A 128 -19.14 -8.74 22.90
CA ASP A 128 -17.99 -8.89 23.80
C ASP A 128 -16.62 -8.79 23.10
N GLN A 129 -16.60 -8.99 21.78
CA GLN A 129 -15.41 -8.97 20.94
C GLN A 129 -15.21 -7.62 20.24
N THR A 130 -16.30 -6.91 19.91
CA THR A 130 -16.22 -5.63 19.19
C THR A 130 -15.50 -4.56 19.98
N ASP A 131 -15.64 -4.52 21.31
CA ASP A 131 -14.99 -3.48 22.12
C ASP A 131 -13.46 -3.55 22.00
N LYS A 132 -12.89 -4.75 22.11
CA LYS A 132 -11.45 -4.96 21.94
C LYS A 132 -10.97 -4.68 20.52
N PHE A 133 -11.80 -5.01 19.53
CA PHE A 133 -11.51 -4.73 18.13
C PHE A 133 -11.47 -3.23 17.87
N ASP A 134 -12.47 -2.49 18.35
CA ASP A 134 -12.60 -1.05 18.16
C ASP A 134 -11.44 -0.31 18.83
N ASP A 135 -11.07 -0.69 20.06
CA ASP A 135 -9.89 -0.16 20.76
C ASP A 135 -8.60 -0.39 19.96
N ALA A 136 -8.44 -1.57 19.37
CA ALA A 136 -7.28 -1.90 18.54
C ALA A 136 -7.23 -1.07 17.26
N VAL A 137 -8.38 -0.91 16.58
CA VAL A 137 -8.49 -0.05 15.38
C VAL A 137 -8.14 1.38 15.72
N VAL A 138 -8.71 1.95 16.79
CA VAL A 138 -8.43 3.32 17.22
C VAL A 138 -6.95 3.48 17.56
N LYS A 139 -6.36 2.53 18.29
CA LYS A 139 -4.93 2.55 18.62
C LYS A 139 -4.07 2.50 17.36
N ALA A 140 -4.37 1.63 16.40
CA ALA A 140 -3.59 1.53 15.17
C ALA A 140 -3.70 2.79 14.30
N LEU A 141 -4.87 3.45 14.27
CA LEU A 141 -5.09 4.70 13.53
C LEU A 141 -4.48 5.94 14.22
N THR A 142 -4.30 5.90 15.54
CA THR A 142 -3.77 7.02 16.34
C THR A 142 -2.33 6.82 16.79
N ALA A 143 -1.75 5.63 16.55
CA ALA A 143 -0.34 5.36 16.77
C ALA A 143 0.48 6.35 15.94
N LYS A 144 1.22 7.23 16.61
CA LYS A 144 2.20 8.09 15.95
C LYS A 144 3.22 7.18 15.28
N SER A 145 3.51 7.43 14.02
CA SER A 145 4.67 6.86 13.34
C SER A 145 5.91 7.44 14.02
N GLU A 146 6.50 6.70 14.97
CA GLU A 146 7.84 6.98 15.49
C GLU A 146 8.92 6.53 14.50
#